data_AF-A0A9W8TDF0-F1
#
_entry.id   AF-A0A9W8TDF0-F1
#
_cell.length_a   1.000
_cell.length_b   1.000
_cell.length_c   1.000
_cell.angle_alpha   90.00
_cell.angle_beta   90.00
_cell.angle_gamma   90.00
#
_symmetry.space_group_name_H-M   'P 1'
#
loop_
_entity.id
_entity.type
_entity.pdbx_description
1 polymer ?
#
loop_
_entity_poly.entity_id
_entity_poly.type
_entity_poly.pdbx_seq_one_letter_code
_entity_poly.pdbx_strand_id
1 'polypeptide(L)'
;MNSLLATPLPSSEFHAMYQESFRAIDGLVDIFILIRGMNSLLRSSDEELRNGPLKGLLNGCDCPAFGDDGLLKTLASKLGDLLPAIQDQSPLLDTEEGLCADTIAGFIETISRVTSSPKATPTPELRVIFAWPMGLSNTFLSLLRGFNPLALVILSYYCVLLHSRESKCWFLRGWTNVLMKVVMADVGGTQWEGLMQWPLQIMREKDKEKETETAEEHPEPHAVQEGAYPTC
;
A
#
# COMPACT_ATOMS: atom_id res chain seq x y z
N MET A 1 -35.04 -16.09 18.93
CA MET A 1 -33.93 -15.92 19.89
C MET A 1 -32.94 -17.05 19.67
N ASN A 2 -31.97 -16.90 18.76
CA ASN A 2 -30.83 -17.81 18.66
C ASN A 2 -29.57 -16.95 18.65
N SER A 3 -28.87 -16.98 19.77
CA SER A 3 -27.56 -16.38 19.98
C SER A 3 -26.53 -17.21 19.21
N LEU A 4 -25.96 -16.65 18.14
CA LEU A 4 -24.74 -17.16 17.52
C LEU A 4 -23.56 -16.70 18.37
N LEU A 5 -23.18 -17.52 19.35
CA LEU A 5 -21.91 -17.37 20.03
C LEU A 5 -20.79 -17.73 19.05
N ALA A 6 -19.99 -16.73 18.68
CA ALA A 6 -18.71 -16.94 18.03
C ALA A 6 -17.83 -17.80 18.94
N THR A 7 -17.52 -19.02 18.49
CA THR A 7 -16.52 -19.87 19.14
C THR A 7 -15.15 -19.21 19.01
N PRO A 8 -14.39 -19.00 20.09
CA PRO A 8 -13.05 -18.45 19.99
C PRO A 8 -12.13 -19.48 19.34
N LEU A 9 -11.35 -19.05 18.34
CA LEU A 9 -10.37 -19.88 17.64
C LEU A 9 -9.32 -20.45 18.63
N PRO A 10 -8.76 -21.64 18.34
CA PRO A 10 -7.78 -22.29 19.21
C PRO A 10 -6.50 -21.45 19.34
N SER A 11 -5.97 -21.37 20.56
CA SER A 11 -4.85 -20.50 20.95
C SER A 11 -3.56 -20.69 20.15
N SER A 12 -3.32 -21.86 19.54
CA SER A 12 -2.14 -22.11 18.70
C SER A 12 -2.24 -21.44 17.32
N GLU A 13 -3.42 -21.38 16.72
CA GLU A 13 -3.65 -20.69 15.43
C GLU A 13 -3.57 -19.18 15.61
N PHE A 14 -4.10 -18.66 16.71
CA PHE A 14 -3.92 -17.26 17.10
C PHE A 14 -2.45 -16.89 17.24
N HIS A 15 -1.65 -17.73 17.89
CA HIS A 15 -0.22 -17.44 18.08
C HIS A 15 0.56 -17.50 16.75
N ALA A 16 0.26 -18.47 15.88
CA ALA A 16 0.89 -18.58 14.57
C ALA A 16 0.53 -17.40 13.65
N MET A 17 -0.74 -17.01 13.61
CA MET A 17 -1.21 -15.85 12.84
C MET A 17 -0.59 -14.54 13.33
N TYR A 18 -0.57 -14.31 14.64
CA TYR A 18 0.01 -13.12 15.24
C TYR A 18 1.54 -13.05 15.01
N GLN A 19 2.22 -14.20 15.00
CA GLN A 19 3.66 -14.27 14.77
C GLN A 19 4.06 -14.10 13.29
N GLU A 20 3.23 -14.53 12.34
CA GLU A 20 3.40 -14.18 10.92
C GLU A 20 3.15 -12.69 10.66
N SER A 21 2.12 -12.14 11.28
CA SER A 21 1.77 -10.72 11.23
C SER A 21 2.87 -9.82 11.80
N PHE A 22 3.41 -10.15 12.98
CA PHE A 22 4.50 -9.38 13.59
C PHE A 22 5.72 -9.29 12.69
N ARG A 23 6.08 -10.41 12.04
CA ARG A 23 7.20 -10.48 11.10
C ARG A 23 6.98 -9.66 9.83
N ALA A 24 5.73 -9.42 9.43
CA ALA A 24 5.44 -8.65 8.22
C ALA A 24 5.74 -7.16 8.41
N ILE A 25 5.40 -6.58 9.57
CA ILE A 25 5.73 -5.19 9.87
C ILE A 25 7.25 -5.00 9.93
N ASP A 26 7.96 -5.88 10.65
CA ASP A 26 9.42 -5.83 10.71
C ASP A 26 10.06 -5.95 9.33
N GLY A 27 9.62 -6.92 8.53
CA GLY A 27 10.10 -7.11 7.16
C GLY A 27 9.83 -5.90 6.26
N LEU A 28 8.66 -5.25 6.39
CA LEU A 28 8.35 -4.04 5.65
C LEU A 28 9.23 -2.86 6.08
N VAL A 29 9.44 -2.69 7.39
CA VAL A 29 10.33 -1.64 7.92
C VAL A 29 11.77 -1.87 7.46
N ASP A 30 12.24 -3.11 7.41
CA ASP A 30 13.55 -3.45 6.86
C ASP A 30 13.65 -3.08 5.37
N ILE A 31 12.61 -3.35 4.58
CA ILE A 31 12.53 -2.91 3.18
C ILE A 31 12.60 -1.38 3.08
N PHE A 32 11.89 -0.64 3.95
CA PHE A 32 11.96 0.82 3.98
C PHE A 32 13.38 1.33 4.28
N ILE A 33 14.09 0.69 5.22
CA ILE A 33 15.48 1.01 5.54
C ILE A 33 16.40 0.72 4.35
N LEU A 34 16.21 -0.41 3.65
CA LEU A 34 16.98 -0.75 2.45
C LEU A 34 16.76 0.28 1.33
N ILE A 35 15.51 0.68 1.08
CA ILE A 35 15.17 1.71 0.09
C ILE A 35 15.85 3.03 0.43
N ARG A 36 15.86 3.43 1.71
CA ARG A 36 16.56 4.63 2.18
C ARG A 36 18.07 4.53 1.93
N GLY A 37 18.69 3.40 2.27
CA GLY A 37 20.11 3.16 2.02
C GLY A 37 20.47 3.23 0.54
N MET A 38 19.67 2.61 -0.33
CA MET A 38 19.80 2.72 -1.78
C MET A 38 19.69 4.17 -2.26
N ASN A 39 18.73 4.95 -1.73
CA ASN A 39 18.58 6.34 -2.10
C ASN A 39 19.81 7.19 -1.71
N SER A 40 20.38 6.96 -0.53
CA SER A 40 21.62 7.62 -0.10
C SER A 40 22.78 7.34 -1.05
N LEU A 41 22.96 6.08 -1.47
CA LEU A 41 23.98 5.69 -2.44
C LEU A 41 23.74 6.33 -3.80
N LEU A 42 22.51 6.25 -4.33
CA LEU A 42 22.16 6.85 -5.62
C LEU A 42 22.40 8.37 -5.64
N ARG A 43 22.09 9.08 -4.55
CA ARG A 43 22.36 10.52 -4.43
C ARG A 43 23.85 10.83 -4.36
N SER A 44 24.65 9.99 -3.71
CA SER A 44 26.10 10.20 -3.61
C SER A 44 26.82 10.09 -4.95
N SER A 45 26.27 9.31 -5.89
CA SER A 45 26.81 9.08 -7.23
C SER A 45 26.00 9.74 -8.35
N ASP A 46 25.11 10.68 -8.01
CA ASP A 46 24.08 11.20 -8.91
C ASP A 46 24.65 11.80 -10.20
N GLU A 47 25.70 12.61 -10.08
CA GLU A 47 26.35 13.28 -11.20
C GLU A 47 27.02 12.27 -12.15
N GLU A 48 27.72 11.28 -11.61
CA GLU A 48 28.36 10.21 -12.39
C GLU A 48 27.31 9.35 -13.11
N LEU A 49 26.20 9.03 -12.43
CA LEU A 49 25.12 8.22 -12.99
C LEU A 49 24.36 8.97 -14.09
N ARG A 50 24.10 10.27 -13.92
CA ARG A 50 23.42 11.13 -14.91
C ARG A 50 24.29 11.48 -16.11
N ASN A 51 25.61 11.43 -15.97
CA ASN A 51 26.53 11.61 -17.08
C ASN A 51 26.95 10.28 -17.72
N GLY A 52 26.69 9.16 -17.05
CA GLY A 52 27.07 7.82 -17.45
C GLY A 52 26.06 7.08 -18.35
N PRO A 53 26.26 5.76 -18.53
CA PRO A 53 25.41 4.91 -19.40
C PRO A 53 23.93 4.84 -18.96
N LEU A 54 23.64 5.11 -17.68
CA LEU A 54 22.29 5.05 -17.12
C LEU A 54 21.50 6.36 -17.29
N LYS A 55 22.09 7.40 -17.88
CA LYS A 55 21.44 8.72 -18.02
C LYS A 55 20.06 8.68 -18.67
N GLY A 56 19.87 7.80 -19.67
CA GLY A 56 18.59 7.64 -20.35
C GLY A 56 17.49 7.08 -19.45
N LEU A 57 17.86 6.19 -18.53
CA LEU A 57 16.94 5.64 -17.54
C LEU A 57 16.58 6.68 -16.46
N LEU A 58 17.58 7.44 -15.99
CA LEU A 58 17.42 8.38 -14.88
C LEU A 58 16.75 9.71 -15.27
N ASN A 59 16.94 10.15 -16.51
CA ASN A 59 16.33 11.38 -17.01
C ASN A 59 14.87 11.18 -17.45
N GLY A 60 14.37 9.94 -17.47
CA GLY A 60 13.00 9.62 -17.88
C GLY A 60 12.79 9.67 -19.39
N CYS A 61 11.61 9.24 -19.84
CA CYS A 61 11.19 9.35 -21.25
C CYS A 61 10.22 10.53 -21.45
N ASP A 62 10.25 11.13 -22.63
CA ASP A 62 9.26 12.11 -23.10
C ASP A 62 7.98 11.41 -23.58
N CYS A 63 7.49 10.46 -22.78
CA CYS A 63 6.28 9.72 -23.09
C CYS A 63 5.04 10.57 -22.76
N PRO A 64 3.88 10.32 -23.42
CA PRO A 64 2.60 10.88 -22.98
C PRO A 64 2.26 10.42 -21.56
N ALA A 65 1.51 11.23 -20.80
CA ALA A 65 1.06 10.88 -19.46
C ALA A 65 0.31 9.54 -19.48
N PHE A 66 0.94 8.50 -18.96
CA PHE A 66 0.34 7.18 -18.78
C PHE A 66 -0.30 7.11 -17.40
N GLY A 67 -1.55 7.52 -17.28
CA GLY A 67 -2.34 7.18 -16.09
C GLY A 67 -3.40 8.20 -15.72
N ASP A 68 -4.47 7.65 -15.18
CA ASP A 68 -5.40 8.38 -14.31
C ASP A 68 -4.76 8.51 -12.92
N ASP A 69 -4.41 9.74 -12.52
CA ASP A 69 -3.91 10.04 -11.17
C ASP A 69 -5.03 10.01 -10.10
N GLY A 70 -6.26 9.60 -10.46
CA GLY A 70 -7.44 9.60 -9.61
C GLY A 70 -7.18 8.96 -8.25
N LEU A 71 -6.57 7.77 -8.21
CA LEU A 71 -6.24 7.10 -6.95
C LEU A 71 -5.32 7.93 -6.06
N LEU A 72 -4.25 8.50 -6.63
CA LEU A 72 -3.28 9.29 -5.87
C LEU A 72 -3.90 10.60 -5.35
N LYS A 73 -4.74 11.25 -6.15
CA LYS A 73 -5.48 12.45 -5.73
C LYS A 73 -6.45 12.14 -4.59
N THR A 74 -7.22 11.04 -4.72
CA THR A 74 -8.12 10.58 -3.66
C THR A 74 -7.35 10.21 -2.39
N LEU A 75 -6.23 9.49 -2.53
CA LEU A 75 -5.37 9.12 -1.40
C LEU A 75 -4.82 10.36 -0.67
N ALA A 76 -4.31 11.35 -1.40
CA ALA A 76 -3.80 12.59 -0.81
C ALA A 76 -4.92 13.37 -0.08
N SER A 77 -6.12 13.44 -0.65
CA SER A 77 -7.28 14.03 0.01
C SER A 77 -7.63 13.28 1.30
N LYS A 78 -7.69 11.95 1.25
CA LYS A 78 -8.07 11.12 2.39
C LYS A 78 -7.01 11.11 3.50
N LEU A 79 -5.74 11.26 3.15
CA LEU A 79 -4.65 11.53 4.10
C LEU A 79 -4.82 12.91 4.74
N GLY A 80 -5.19 13.93 3.95
CA GLY A 80 -5.48 15.27 4.46
C GLY A 80 -6.63 15.29 5.47
N ASP A 81 -7.67 14.49 5.25
CA ASP A 81 -8.81 14.33 6.16
C ASP A 81 -8.38 13.76 7.55
N LEU A 82 -7.24 13.05 7.64
CA LEU A 82 -6.75 12.50 8.91
C LEU A 82 -6.22 13.58 9.86
N LEU A 83 -5.57 14.62 9.34
CA LEU A 83 -4.96 15.68 10.16
C LEU A 83 -5.96 16.36 11.11
N PRO A 84 -7.13 16.86 10.65
CA PRO A 84 -8.11 17.43 11.57
C PRO A 84 -8.73 16.38 12.49
N ALA A 85 -8.88 15.14 12.04
CA ALA A 85 -9.43 14.07 12.88
C ALA A 85 -8.50 13.68 14.04
N ILE A 86 -7.18 13.71 13.82
CA ILE A 86 -6.18 13.51 14.87
C ILE A 86 -6.24 14.63 15.90
N GLN A 87 -6.34 15.88 15.43
CA GLN A 87 -6.43 17.05 16.29
C GLN A 87 -7.72 17.08 17.13
N ASP A 88 -8.84 16.59 16.59
CA ASP A 88 -10.12 16.51 17.30
C ASP A 88 -10.10 15.45 18.42
N GLN A 89 -9.51 14.28 18.13
CA GLN A 89 -9.41 13.17 19.09
C GLN A 89 -8.29 13.37 20.13
N SER A 90 -7.27 14.17 19.82
CA SER A 90 -6.18 14.52 20.72
C SER A 90 -5.86 16.03 20.66
N PRO A 91 -6.55 16.87 21.46
CA PRO A 91 -6.37 18.32 21.44
C PRO A 91 -4.97 18.76 21.88
N LEU A 92 -4.31 17.96 22.70
CA LEU A 92 -2.93 18.12 23.11
C LEU A 92 -2.11 17.06 22.37
N LEU A 93 -1.73 17.35 21.13
CA LEU A 93 -0.84 16.47 20.37
C LEU A 93 0.40 16.19 21.21
N ASP A 94 0.60 14.93 21.57
CA ASP A 94 1.86 14.51 22.16
C ASP A 94 2.94 14.39 21.07
N THR A 95 4.12 13.91 21.47
CA THR A 95 5.27 13.81 20.54
C THR A 95 5.04 12.76 19.43
N GLU A 96 4.26 11.71 19.69
CA GLU A 96 4.01 10.63 18.73
C GLU A 96 2.93 11.03 17.73
N GLU A 97 1.85 11.65 18.20
CA GLU A 97 0.78 12.21 17.37
C GLU A 97 1.31 13.29 16.41
N GLY A 98 2.13 14.22 16.91
CA GLY A 98 2.76 15.25 16.09
C GLY A 98 3.66 14.66 15.00
N LEU A 99 4.45 13.63 15.34
CA LEU A 99 5.28 12.92 14.37
C LEU A 99 4.44 12.19 13.30
N CYS A 100 3.29 11.62 13.69
CA CYS A 100 2.36 10.99 12.75
C CYS A 100 1.75 12.04 11.80
N ALA A 101 1.37 13.21 12.30
CA ALA A 101 0.88 14.33 11.49
C ALA A 101 1.94 14.80 10.47
N ASP A 102 3.20 14.96 10.89
CA ASP A 102 4.31 15.29 10.00
C ASP A 102 4.51 14.21 8.93
N THR A 103 4.37 12.94 9.32
CA THR A 103 4.50 11.80 8.39
C THR A 103 3.39 11.79 7.35
N ILE A 104 2.16 12.14 7.75
CA ILE A 104 1.01 12.31 6.84
C ILE A 104 1.28 13.45 5.85
N ALA A 105 1.76 14.60 6.33
CA ALA A 105 2.12 15.73 5.48
C ALA A 105 3.21 15.36 4.46
N GLY A 106 4.27 14.65 4.89
CA GLY A 106 5.31 14.16 3.99
C GLY A 106 4.82 13.12 2.98
N PHE A 107 3.77 12.35 3.31
CA PHE A 107 3.12 11.44 2.37
C PHE A 107 2.37 12.22 1.28
N ILE A 108 1.56 13.21 1.67
CA ILE A 108 0.83 14.10 0.74
C ILE A 108 1.80 14.86 -0.17
N GLU A 109 2.90 15.37 0.40
CA GLU A 109 3.94 16.07 -0.37
C GLU A 109 4.60 15.13 -1.39
N THR A 110 4.89 13.88 -1.00
CA THR A 110 5.46 12.88 -1.89
C THR A 110 4.52 12.56 -3.05
N ILE A 111 3.22 12.40 -2.79
CA ILE A 111 2.21 12.21 -3.84
C ILE A 111 2.21 13.42 -4.77
N SER A 112 2.11 14.63 -4.21
CA SER A 112 2.08 15.88 -4.98
C SER A 112 3.30 16.05 -5.88
N ARG A 113 4.49 15.71 -5.39
CA ARG A 113 5.74 15.73 -6.17
C ARG A 113 5.72 14.74 -7.34
N VAL A 114 5.17 13.55 -7.15
CA VAL A 114 5.07 12.54 -8.21
C VAL A 114 4.05 12.96 -9.27
N THR A 115 2.86 13.43 -8.87
CA THR A 115 1.78 13.81 -9.79
C THR A 115 2.03 15.13 -10.51
N SER A 116 2.84 16.03 -9.94
CA SER A 116 3.17 17.33 -10.56
C SER A 116 4.38 17.25 -11.50
N SER A 117 4.99 16.07 -11.66
CA SER A 117 6.13 15.88 -12.55
C SER A 117 5.73 16.10 -14.01
N PRO A 118 6.38 17.01 -14.76
CA PRO A 118 6.08 17.26 -16.17
C PRO A 118 6.44 16.07 -17.07
N LYS A 119 7.31 15.18 -16.60
CA LYS A 119 7.65 13.93 -17.31
C LYS A 119 6.67 12.85 -16.91
N ALA A 120 5.95 12.31 -17.90
CA ALA A 120 5.08 11.18 -17.70
C ALA A 120 5.85 10.01 -17.11
N THR A 121 5.24 9.39 -16.10
CA THR A 121 5.84 8.24 -15.46
C THR A 121 4.93 7.05 -15.68
N PRO A 122 5.40 5.98 -16.33
CA PRO A 122 4.64 4.73 -16.30
C PRO A 122 4.55 4.33 -14.82
N THR A 123 3.33 4.26 -14.29
CA THR A 123 2.98 3.86 -12.91
C THR A 123 3.39 4.85 -11.79
N PRO A 124 2.71 6.00 -11.64
CA PRO A 124 3.01 6.97 -10.59
C PRO A 124 2.87 6.40 -9.16
N GLU A 125 1.96 5.46 -8.93
CA GLU A 125 1.75 4.78 -7.64
C GLU A 125 2.97 3.95 -7.24
N LEU A 126 3.63 3.26 -8.18
CA LEU A 126 4.90 2.57 -7.87
C LEU A 126 5.97 3.57 -7.44
N ARG A 127 6.00 4.76 -8.06
CA ARG A 127 6.93 5.81 -7.63
C ARG A 127 6.64 6.27 -6.21
N VAL A 128 5.38 6.45 -5.84
CA VAL A 128 5.01 6.80 -4.46
C VAL A 128 5.38 5.68 -3.49
N ILE A 129 5.11 4.41 -3.84
CA ILE A 129 5.44 3.22 -3.04
C ILE A 129 6.92 3.19 -2.65
N PHE A 130 7.83 3.58 -3.55
CA PHE A 130 9.27 3.62 -3.28
C PHE A 130 9.76 4.96 -2.75
N ALA A 131 9.20 6.09 -3.19
CA ALA A 131 9.68 7.42 -2.82
C ALA A 131 9.28 7.82 -1.39
N TRP A 132 8.08 7.45 -0.95
CA TRP A 132 7.60 7.84 0.39
C TRP A 132 8.47 7.27 1.52
N PRO A 133 8.85 5.97 1.52
CA PRO A 133 9.77 5.42 2.52
C PRO A 133 11.10 6.16 2.65
N MET A 134 11.58 6.81 1.59
CA MET A 134 12.85 7.55 1.60
C MET A 134 12.84 8.72 2.60
N GLY A 135 11.66 9.31 2.84
CA GLY A 135 11.50 10.47 3.72
C GLY A 135 11.10 10.13 5.17
N LEU A 136 10.92 8.85 5.51
CA LEU A 136 10.46 8.44 6.83
C LEU A 136 11.54 8.63 7.90
N SER A 137 11.13 9.12 9.08
CA SER A 137 12.00 9.26 10.24
C SER A 137 12.25 7.90 10.91
N ASN A 138 13.40 7.73 11.57
CA ASN A 138 13.68 6.50 12.34
C ASN A 138 12.69 6.32 13.49
N THR A 139 12.20 7.42 14.06
CA THR A 139 11.20 7.40 15.11
C THR A 139 9.88 6.84 14.59
N PHE A 140 9.43 7.24 13.39
CA PHE A 140 8.21 6.70 12.80
C PHE A 140 8.35 5.20 12.48
N LEU A 141 9.50 4.78 11.98
CA LEU A 141 9.78 3.34 11.77
C LEU A 141 9.76 2.55 13.08
N SER A 142 10.19 3.17 14.19
CA SER A 142 10.12 2.57 15.52
C SER A 142 8.67 2.49 16.03
N LEU A 143 7.83 3.50 15.75
CA LEU A 143 6.39 3.45 16.04
C LEU A 143 5.70 2.31 15.29
N LEU A 144 6.05 2.08 14.02
CA LEU A 144 5.54 0.93 13.26
C LEU A 144 5.92 -0.40 13.91
N ARG A 145 7.20 -0.60 14.24
CA ARG A 145 7.65 -1.82 14.94
C ARG A 145 7.05 -1.97 16.34
N GLY A 146 6.69 -0.85 16.97
CA GLY A 146 5.99 -0.80 18.24
C GLY A 146 4.47 -0.97 18.14
N PHE A 147 3.93 -1.20 16.94
CA PHE A 147 2.50 -1.35 16.69
C PHE A 147 1.68 -0.14 17.19
N ASN A 148 2.27 1.06 17.14
CA ASN A 148 1.54 2.27 17.50
C ASN A 148 0.29 2.39 16.61
N PRO A 149 -0.93 2.50 17.19
CA PRO A 149 -2.16 2.44 16.42
C PRO A 149 -2.27 3.50 15.32
N LEU A 150 -1.80 4.73 15.57
CA LEU A 150 -1.88 5.82 14.59
C LEU A 150 -0.87 5.62 13.44
N ALA A 151 0.33 5.11 13.75
CA ALA A 151 1.29 4.71 12.73
C ALA A 151 0.74 3.58 11.84
N LEU A 152 0.04 2.60 12.43
CA LEU A 152 -0.63 1.53 11.69
C LEU A 152 -1.80 2.03 10.83
N VAL A 153 -2.54 3.04 11.28
CA VAL A 153 -3.54 3.73 10.44
C VAL A 153 -2.87 4.30 9.20
N ILE A 154 -1.76 5.03 9.33
CA ILE A 154 -1.02 5.57 8.18
C ILE A 154 -0.54 4.43 7.26
N LEU A 155 -0.10 3.31 7.83
CA LEU A 155 0.28 2.12 7.06
C LEU A 155 -0.90 1.52 6.26
N SER A 156 -2.13 1.57 6.76
CA SER A 156 -3.29 1.12 5.99
C SER A 156 -3.51 1.92 4.70
N TYR A 157 -3.22 3.23 4.74
CA TYR A 157 -3.26 4.09 3.56
C TYR A 157 -2.15 3.76 2.57
N TYR A 158 -0.96 3.36 3.05
CA TYR A 158 0.09 2.81 2.20
C TYR A 158 -0.33 1.47 1.57
N CYS A 159 -1.06 0.61 2.31
CA CYS A 159 -1.57 -0.65 1.78
C CYS A 159 -2.53 -0.46 0.60
N VAL A 160 -3.28 0.64 0.54
CA VAL A 160 -4.10 0.99 -0.64
C VAL A 160 -3.25 1.09 -1.91
N LEU A 161 -2.04 1.67 -1.82
CA LEU A 161 -1.11 1.74 -2.95
C LEU A 161 -0.61 0.35 -3.33
N LEU A 162 -0.16 -0.44 -2.35
CA LEU A 162 0.31 -1.81 -2.58
C LEU A 162 -0.75 -2.62 -3.30
N HIS A 163 -1.98 -2.59 -2.80
CA HIS A 163 -3.11 -3.30 -3.34
C HIS A 163 -3.40 -2.94 -4.80
N SER A 164 -3.27 -1.65 -5.15
CA SER A 164 -3.51 -1.17 -6.51
C SER A 164 -2.52 -1.71 -7.55
N ARG A 165 -1.33 -2.13 -7.10
CA ARG A 165 -0.24 -2.63 -7.95
C ARG A 165 0.05 -4.12 -7.77
N GLU A 166 -0.54 -4.74 -6.76
CA GLU A 166 -0.32 -6.13 -6.37
C GLU A 166 -0.57 -7.15 -7.51
N SER A 167 -1.60 -6.94 -8.33
CA SER A 167 -1.92 -7.83 -9.46
C SER A 167 -0.93 -7.71 -10.62
N LYS A 168 -0.23 -6.57 -10.74
CA LYS A 168 0.69 -6.26 -11.85
C LYS A 168 2.16 -6.44 -11.45
N CYS A 169 2.48 -6.48 -10.16
CA CYS A 169 3.83 -6.52 -9.64
C CYS A 169 4.00 -7.73 -8.71
N TRP A 170 4.68 -8.77 -9.22
CA TRP A 170 4.86 -10.04 -8.49
C TRP A 170 5.45 -9.88 -7.09
N PHE A 171 6.37 -8.93 -6.91
CA PHE A 171 7.05 -8.70 -5.63
C PHE A 171 6.17 -7.99 -4.58
N LEU A 172 5.05 -7.40 -4.99
CA LEU A 172 4.06 -6.81 -4.07
C LEU A 172 2.99 -7.83 -3.64
N ARG A 173 2.92 -8.99 -4.29
CA ARG A 173 1.89 -10.01 -4.06
C ARG A 173 1.91 -10.52 -2.63
N GLY A 174 0.75 -10.53 -1.99
CA GLY A 174 0.51 -11.01 -0.63
C GLY A 174 0.74 -9.95 0.46
N TRP A 175 1.51 -8.88 0.20
CA TRP A 175 1.85 -7.89 1.23
C TRP A 175 0.64 -7.19 1.81
N THR A 176 -0.28 -6.73 0.95
CA THR A 176 -1.46 -5.98 1.38
C THR A 176 -2.28 -6.77 2.40
N ASN A 177 -2.57 -8.04 2.12
CA ASN A 177 -3.41 -8.88 2.97
C ASN A 177 -2.74 -9.11 4.33
N VAL A 178 -1.45 -9.48 4.33
CA VAL A 178 -0.73 -9.77 5.58
C VAL A 178 -0.63 -8.52 6.45
N LEU A 179 -0.27 -7.36 5.88
CA LEU A 179 -0.17 -6.10 6.61
C LEU A 179 -1.52 -5.65 7.17
N MET A 180 -2.59 -5.73 6.37
CA MET A 180 -3.90 -5.24 6.80
C MET A 180 -4.56 -6.10 7.87
N LYS A 181 -4.26 -7.41 7.91
CA LYS A 181 -4.65 -8.25 9.06
C LYS A 181 -4.03 -7.75 10.36
N VAL A 182 -2.76 -7.34 10.33
CA VAL A 182 -2.07 -6.76 11.50
C VAL A 182 -2.73 -5.46 11.91
N VAL A 183 -2.86 -4.55 10.95
CA VAL A 183 -3.41 -3.21 11.18
C VAL A 183 -4.82 -3.31 11.78
N MET A 184 -5.69 -4.18 11.26
CA MET A 184 -7.02 -4.38 11.82
C MET A 184 -7.01 -4.95 13.24
N ALA A 185 -6.09 -5.87 13.54
CA ALA A 185 -6.00 -6.52 14.85
C ALA A 185 -5.53 -5.53 15.94
N ASP A 186 -4.54 -4.70 15.65
CA ASP A 186 -3.92 -3.82 16.64
C ASP A 186 -4.59 -2.43 16.74
N VAL A 187 -5.24 -1.96 15.67
CA VAL A 187 -5.99 -0.69 15.70
C VAL A 187 -7.44 -0.91 16.17
N GLY A 188 -7.97 -2.12 16.06
CA GLY A 188 -9.33 -2.45 16.50
C GLY A 188 -9.56 -2.13 17.98
N GLY A 189 -10.65 -1.43 18.31
CA GLY A 189 -10.98 -1.00 19.67
C GLY A 189 -10.20 0.22 20.16
N THR A 190 -9.30 0.77 19.36
CA THR A 190 -8.63 2.05 19.67
C THR A 190 -9.48 3.23 19.19
N GLN A 191 -9.20 4.43 19.70
CA GLN A 191 -9.85 5.66 19.24
C GLN A 191 -9.66 5.91 17.72
N TRP A 192 -8.58 5.37 17.15
CA TRP A 192 -8.20 5.57 15.76
C TRP A 192 -8.88 4.61 14.77
N GLU A 193 -9.64 3.62 15.25
CA GLU A 193 -10.28 2.61 14.40
C GLU A 193 -11.14 3.22 13.29
N GLY A 194 -11.87 4.30 13.60
CA GLY A 194 -12.72 5.00 12.64
C GLY A 194 -11.95 5.56 11.42
N LEU A 195 -10.66 5.85 11.58
CA LEU A 195 -9.81 6.40 10.51
C LEU A 195 -9.46 5.35 9.44
N MET A 196 -9.63 4.05 9.72
CA MET A 196 -9.36 2.97 8.77
C MET A 196 -10.52 2.65 7.84
N GLN A 197 -11.67 3.32 7.98
CA GLN A 197 -12.87 3.01 7.20
C GLN A 197 -12.64 3.07 5.69
N TRP A 198 -11.96 4.12 5.21
CA TRP A 198 -11.72 4.29 3.78
C TRP A 198 -10.75 3.24 3.20
N PRO A 199 -9.56 2.99 3.78
CA PRO A 199 -8.69 1.90 3.31
C PRO A 199 -9.39 0.54 3.27
N LEU A 200 -10.17 0.20 4.29
CA LEU A 200 -10.92 -1.07 4.35
C LEU A 200 -11.99 -1.17 3.27
N GLN A 201 -12.65 -0.06 2.92
CA GLN A 201 -13.63 -0.03 1.83
C GLN A 201 -12.96 -0.37 0.50
N ILE A 202 -11.84 0.27 0.18
CA ILE A 202 -11.12 0.06 -1.09
C ILE A 202 -10.68 -1.40 -1.26
N MET A 203 -10.20 -2.02 -0.18
CA MET A 203 -9.79 -3.43 -0.22
C MET A 203 -10.95 -4.37 -0.52
N ARG A 204 -12.13 -4.09 0.07
CA ARG A 204 -13.34 -4.90 -0.16
C ARG A 204 -13.91 -4.75 -1.57
N GLU A 205 -13.80 -3.57 -2.17
CA GLU A 205 -14.32 -3.31 -3.53
C GLU A 205 -13.53 -4.09 -4.59
N LYS A 206 -12.20 -4.08 -4.49
CA LYS A 206 -11.33 -4.76 -5.47
C LYS A 206 -11.27 -6.27 -5.36
N ASP A 207 -11.49 -6.82 -4.16
CA ASP A 207 -11.60 -8.28 -4.01
C ASP A 207 -12.86 -8.81 -4.72
N LYS A 208 -13.96 -8.03 -4.73
CA LYS A 208 -15.17 -8.37 -5.48
C LYS A 208 -14.95 -8.32 -6.99
N GLU A 209 -14.26 -7.28 -7.49
CA GLU A 209 -13.95 -7.14 -8.93
C GLU A 209 -13.15 -8.35 -9.45
N LYS A 210 -12.16 -8.82 -8.68
CA LYS A 210 -11.39 -10.04 -9.01
C LYS A 210 -12.25 -11.30 -9.04
N GLU A 211 -13.18 -11.46 -8.09
CA GLU A 211 -14.08 -12.62 -8.06
C GLU A 211 -15.05 -12.63 -9.25
N THR A 212 -15.55 -11.47 -9.68
CA THR A 212 -16.39 -11.35 -10.88
C THR A 212 -15.64 -11.62 -12.19
N GLU A 213 -14.41 -11.14 -12.36
CA GLU A 213 -13.59 -11.44 -13.55
C GLU A 213 -13.23 -12.93 -13.64
N THR A 214 -12.97 -13.59 -12.51
CA THR A 214 -12.64 -15.02 -12.48
C THR A 214 -13.85 -15.93 -12.77
N ALA A 215 -15.07 -15.45 -12.50
CA ALA A 215 -16.31 -16.17 -12.78
C ALA A 215 -16.73 -16.10 -14.25
N GLU A 216 -16.34 -15.05 -14.99
CA GLU A 216 -16.62 -14.90 -16.42
C GLU A 216 -15.63 -15.65 -17.32
N GLU A 217 -14.46 -16.06 -16.80
CA GLU A 217 -13.40 -16.73 -17.58
C GLU A 217 -13.52 -18.26 -17.69
N HIS A 218 -14.65 -18.88 -17.29
CA HIS A 218 -14.93 -20.31 -17.53
C HIS A 218 -15.74 -20.47 -18.83
N PRO A 219 -15.13 -20.82 -20.00
CA PRO A 219 -15.91 -21.09 -21.19
C PRO A 219 -16.54 -22.49 -21.07
N GLU A 220 -17.82 -22.60 -21.42
CA GLU A 220 -18.48 -23.89 -21.60
C GLU A 220 -17.67 -24.80 -22.53
N PRO A 221 -17.66 -26.13 -22.29
CA PRO A 221 -17.03 -27.06 -23.21
C PRO A 221 -17.87 -27.11 -24.50
N HIS A 222 -17.45 -26.36 -25.52
CA HIS A 222 -18.02 -26.48 -26.86
C HIS A 222 -17.88 -27.93 -27.35
N ALA A 223 -19.02 -28.59 -27.51
CA ALA A 223 -19.14 -29.93 -28.05
C ALA A 223 -18.44 -30.04 -29.41
N VAL A 224 -17.54 -31.01 -29.52
CA VAL A 224 -16.89 -31.40 -30.77
C VAL A 224 -17.98 -31.93 -31.71
N GLN A 225 -18.29 -31.17 -32.76
CA GLN A 225 -19.05 -31.70 -33.90
C GLN A 225 -18.07 -32.44 -34.82
N GLU A 226 -18.22 -33.76 -34.90
CA GLU A 226 -17.60 -34.59 -35.94
C GLU A 226 -18.17 -34.20 -37.31
N GLY A 227 -17.36 -33.48 -38.10
CA GLY A 227 -17.63 -33.20 -39.50
C GLY A 227 -16.96 -34.23 -40.39
N ALA A 228 -17.78 -35.01 -41.11
CA ALA A 228 -17.35 -35.98 -42.12
C ALA A 228 -16.56 -35.31 -43.26
N TYR A 229 -15.42 -35.91 -43.64
CA TYR A 229 -14.65 -35.53 -44.83
C TYR A 229 -15.32 -36.05 -46.11
N PRO A 230 -15.44 -35.26 -47.19
CA PRO A 230 -15.78 -35.79 -48.50
C PRO A 230 -14.52 -36.26 -49.24
N THR A 231 -14.57 -37.50 -49.69
CA THR A 231 -13.62 -38.12 -50.63
C THR A 231 -13.66 -37.43 -52.00
N CYS A 232 -12.48 -37.07 -52.52
CA CYS A 232 -12.11 -37.16 -53.93
C CYS A 232 -10.58 -37.27 -54.02
#